data_AF-A0A8S3E9Z1-F1
#
_entry.id   AF-A0A8S3E9Z1-F1
#
_cell.length_a   1.000
_cell.length_b   1.000
_cell.length_c   1.000
_cell.angle_alpha   90.00
_cell.angle_beta   90.00
_cell.angle_gamma   90.00
#
_symmetry.space_group_name_H-M   'P 1'
#
loop_
_entity.id
_entity.type
_entity.pdbx_description
1 polymer ?
#
loop_
_entity_poly.entity_id
_entity_poly.type
_entity_poly.pdbx_seq_one_letter_code
_entity_poly.pdbx_strand_id
1 'polypeptide(L)'
;MRTNWLLFYNLFQFMAYLWVFTRLIMHFISNGHFNNGYKLVENPIKLCQSLSVLEIVHPLIGFTKGDWFSPLMQFSGRNLILFIVINFNQQIKLSPFISYLFLVWSCVELYRYPYYGIRLLNKDNRIITWLRYTIWIVLYPLGAFLEGQKQYFLISIVTNR
;
A
#
# COMPACT_ATOMS: atom_id res chain seq x y z
N MET A 1 7.78 -25.08 -9.94
CA MET A 1 7.95 -23.83 -10.72
C MET A 1 6.98 -22.73 -10.28
N ARG A 2 5.65 -22.99 -10.22
CA ARG A 2 4.65 -21.98 -9.81
C ARG A 2 4.88 -21.38 -8.40
N THR A 3 5.21 -22.20 -7.42
CA THR A 3 5.49 -21.75 -6.04
C THR A 3 6.71 -20.84 -5.95
N ASN A 4 7.79 -21.16 -6.66
CA ASN A 4 9.03 -20.36 -6.65
C ASN A 4 8.79 -18.97 -7.27
N TRP A 5 8.01 -18.88 -8.35
CA TRP A 5 7.62 -17.61 -8.96
C TRP A 5 6.82 -16.74 -7.99
N LEU A 6 5.79 -17.30 -7.36
CA LEU A 6 4.97 -16.58 -6.39
C LEU A 6 5.78 -16.14 -5.17
N LEU A 7 6.73 -16.95 -4.72
CA LEU A 7 7.61 -16.61 -3.61
C LEU A 7 8.53 -15.44 -3.98
N PHE A 8 9.13 -15.47 -5.17
CA PHE A 8 9.93 -14.36 -5.68
C PHE A 8 9.12 -13.06 -5.81
N TYR A 9 7.90 -13.14 -6.35
CA TYR A 9 6.98 -12.01 -6.44
C TYR A 9 6.66 -11.41 -5.06
N ASN A 10 6.29 -12.24 -4.08
CA ASN A 10 5.99 -11.77 -2.73
C ASN A 10 7.22 -11.15 -2.03
N LEU A 11 8.41 -11.73 -2.22
CA LEU A 11 9.65 -11.17 -1.69
C LEU A 11 9.99 -9.82 -2.33
N PHE A 12 9.87 -9.71 -3.65
CA PHE A 12 10.11 -8.47 -4.37
C PHE A 12 9.19 -7.35 -3.89
N GLN A 13 7.87 -7.64 -3.82
CA GLN A 13 6.90 -6.67 -3.31
C GLN A 13 7.19 -6.28 -1.85
N PHE A 14 7.50 -7.26 -0.99
CA PHE A 14 7.88 -6.99 0.40
C PHE A 14 9.08 -6.03 0.50
N MET A 15 10.16 -6.30 -0.26
CA MET A 15 11.34 -5.44 -0.28
C MET A 15 11.03 -4.04 -0.80
N ALA A 16 10.20 -3.93 -1.83
CA ALA A 16 9.83 -2.64 -2.39
C ALA A 16 9.02 -1.78 -1.39
N TYR A 17 8.04 -2.37 -0.69
CA TYR A 17 7.29 -1.65 0.35
C TYR A 17 8.13 -1.37 1.60
N LEU A 18 9.09 -2.22 1.95
CA LEU A 18 10.06 -1.96 3.02
C LEU A 18 10.94 -0.75 2.69
N TRP A 19 11.40 -0.65 1.45
CA TRP A 19 12.15 0.50 0.99
C TRP A 19 11.30 1.78 1.05
N VAL A 20 10.05 1.75 0.58
CA VAL A 20 9.13 2.90 0.68
C VAL A 20 8.92 3.32 2.14
N PHE A 21 8.65 2.35 3.01
CA PHE A 21 8.40 2.60 4.43
C PHE A 21 9.60 3.25 5.13
N THR A 22 10.80 2.68 4.94
CA THR A 22 12.03 3.20 5.53
C THR A 22 12.38 4.60 5.00
N ARG A 23 12.17 4.87 3.70
CA ARG A 23 12.37 6.20 3.12
C ARG A 23 11.42 7.25 3.70
N LEU A 24 10.14 6.91 3.90
CA LEU A 24 9.18 7.81 4.52
C LEU A 24 9.53 8.10 5.99
N ILE A 25 9.97 7.10 6.74
CA ILE A 25 10.43 7.28 8.13
C ILE A 25 11.68 8.14 8.20
N MET A 26 12.70 7.87 7.37
CA MET A 26 13.91 8.67 7.33
C MET A 26 13.63 10.13 7.00
N HIS A 27 12.70 10.38 6.06
CA HIS A 27 12.26 11.74 5.74
C HIS A 27 11.62 12.45 6.93
N PHE A 28 10.79 11.74 7.70
CA PHE A 28 10.18 12.27 8.91
C PHE A 28 11.20 12.59 10.01
N ILE A 29 12.14 11.67 10.27
CA ILE A 29 13.19 11.87 11.28
C ILE A 29 14.09 13.06 10.90
N SER A 30 14.45 13.17 9.61
CA SER A 30 15.34 14.24 9.13
C SER A 30 14.69 15.63 9.14
N ASN A 31 13.40 15.73 8.79
CA ASN A 31 12.75 17.01 8.54
C ASN A 31 11.75 17.42 9.63
N GLY A 32 11.44 16.53 10.58
CA GLY A 32 10.42 16.73 11.62
C GLY A 32 8.97 16.72 11.11
N HIS A 33 8.76 16.77 9.80
CA HIS A 33 7.44 16.81 9.15
C HIS A 33 7.40 15.96 7.87
N PHE A 34 6.20 15.52 7.49
CA PHE A 34 5.97 14.65 6.33
C PHE A 34 5.76 15.38 5.00
N ASN A 35 5.87 16.71 4.98
CA ASN A 35 5.71 17.51 3.77
C ASN A 35 6.69 17.04 2.69
N ASN A 36 6.22 16.95 1.45
CA ASN A 36 6.99 16.45 0.29
C ASN A 36 7.50 15.00 0.36
N GLY A 37 7.25 14.24 1.43
CA GLY A 37 7.71 12.86 1.56
C GLY A 37 7.23 11.96 0.40
N TYR A 38 6.00 12.18 -0.08
CA TYR A 38 5.44 11.47 -1.22
C TYR A 38 6.27 11.61 -2.51
N LYS A 39 6.85 12.79 -2.79
CA LYS A 39 7.64 12.99 -4.02
C LYS A 39 8.84 12.03 -4.11
N LEU A 40 9.39 11.62 -2.98
CA LEU A 40 10.52 10.69 -2.92
C LEU A 40 10.13 9.24 -3.21
N VAL A 41 8.86 8.89 -3.01
CA VAL A 41 8.36 7.51 -3.10
C VAL A 41 7.29 7.30 -4.17
N GLU A 42 6.90 8.36 -4.89
CA GLU A 42 5.85 8.33 -5.92
C GLU A 42 6.09 7.24 -6.98
N ASN A 43 7.29 7.22 -7.57
CA ASN A 43 7.64 6.26 -8.62
C ASN A 43 7.61 4.80 -8.14
N PRO A 44 8.30 4.43 -7.04
CA PRO A 44 8.27 3.05 -6.57
C PRO A 44 6.87 2.61 -6.13
N ILE A 45 6.06 3.47 -5.50
CA ILE A 45 4.68 3.10 -5.15
C ILE A 45 3.83 2.88 -6.40
N LYS A 46 3.94 3.73 -7.43
CA LYS A 46 3.25 3.52 -8.71
C LYS A 46 3.62 2.17 -9.33
N LEU A 47 4.89 1.82 -9.28
CA LEU A 47 5.38 0.54 -9.78
C LEU A 47 4.82 -0.63 -8.96
N CYS A 48 4.86 -0.58 -7.63
CA CYS A 48 4.31 -1.62 -6.76
C CYS A 48 2.79 -1.81 -6.98
N GLN A 49 2.03 -0.72 -7.13
CA GLN A 49 0.61 -0.78 -7.41
C GLN A 49 0.30 -1.29 -8.82
N SER A 50 1.14 -0.99 -9.81
CA SER A 50 0.96 -1.56 -11.15
C SER A 50 1.22 -3.06 -11.13
N LEU A 51 2.24 -3.51 -10.38
CA LEU A 51 2.55 -4.93 -10.21
C LEU A 51 1.49 -5.70 -9.41
N SER A 52 0.69 -5.04 -8.56
CA SER A 52 -0.38 -5.70 -7.82
C SER A 52 -1.55 -6.15 -8.71
N VAL A 53 -1.60 -5.77 -9.99
CA VAL A 53 -2.46 -6.41 -11.00
C VAL A 53 -2.22 -7.92 -11.03
N LEU A 54 -0.97 -8.36 -10.83
CA LEU A 54 -0.63 -9.79 -10.79
C LEU A 54 -1.35 -10.52 -9.65
N GLU A 55 -1.75 -9.85 -8.57
CA GLU A 55 -2.54 -10.45 -7.49
C GLU A 55 -3.96 -10.84 -7.94
N ILE A 56 -4.50 -10.16 -8.95
CA ILE A 56 -5.78 -10.49 -9.59
C ILE A 56 -5.56 -11.58 -10.64
N VAL A 57 -4.48 -11.47 -11.41
CA VAL A 57 -4.17 -12.40 -12.52
C VAL A 57 -3.81 -13.80 -12.00
N HIS A 58 -3.05 -13.92 -10.92
CA HIS A 58 -2.65 -15.22 -10.35
C HIS A 58 -3.85 -16.15 -10.04
N PRO A 59 -4.90 -15.73 -9.31
CA PRO A 59 -6.07 -16.56 -9.09
C PRO A 59 -6.88 -16.81 -10.37
N LEU A 60 -6.95 -15.85 -11.30
CA LEU A 60 -7.65 -16.03 -12.59
C LEU A 60 -7.01 -17.11 -13.47
N ILE A 61 -5.68 -17.22 -13.48
CA ILE A 61 -4.93 -18.26 -14.21
C ILE A 61 -4.86 -19.57 -13.40
N GLY A 62 -5.39 -19.61 -12.18
CA GLY A 62 -5.36 -20.79 -11.30
C GLY A 62 -3.98 -21.06 -10.67
N PHE A 63 -3.11 -20.04 -10.58
CA PHE A 63 -1.85 -20.13 -9.83
C PHE A 63 -2.06 -20.15 -8.32
N THR A 64 -3.15 -19.55 -7.83
CA THR A 64 -3.54 -19.54 -6.42
C THR A 64 -5.02 -19.88 -6.26
N LYS A 65 -5.40 -20.59 -5.19
CA LYS A 65 -6.79 -20.99 -4.90
C LYS A 65 -7.62 -19.89 -4.21
N GLY A 66 -7.24 -18.63 -4.36
CA GLY A 66 -7.86 -17.50 -3.64
C GLY A 66 -8.95 -16.82 -4.44
N ASP A 67 -9.81 -16.07 -3.76
CA ASP A 67 -10.83 -15.22 -4.40
C ASP A 67 -10.16 -14.06 -5.15
N TRP A 68 -10.45 -13.94 -6.45
CA TRP A 68 -9.96 -12.84 -7.30
C TRP A 68 -10.70 -11.52 -7.04
N PHE A 69 -11.91 -11.58 -6.48
CA PHE A 69 -12.78 -10.40 -6.31
C PHE A 69 -12.30 -9.44 -5.22
N SER A 70 -11.86 -9.96 -4.06
CA SER A 70 -11.40 -9.12 -2.95
C SER A 70 -10.13 -8.30 -3.30
N PRO A 71 -9.09 -8.90 -3.92
CA PRO A 71 -7.95 -8.15 -4.44
C PRO A 71 -8.34 -7.14 -5.51
N LEU A 72 -9.31 -7.44 -6.37
CA LEU A 72 -9.78 -6.51 -7.41
C LEU A 72 -10.44 -5.26 -6.82
N MET A 73 -11.28 -5.42 -5.80
CA MET A 73 -11.90 -4.28 -5.12
C MET A 73 -10.87 -3.41 -4.40
N GLN A 74 -9.88 -4.03 -3.74
CA GLN A 74 -8.79 -3.30 -3.07
C GLN A 74 -7.87 -2.61 -4.09
N PHE A 75 -7.55 -3.29 -5.18
CA PHE A 75 -6.72 -2.77 -6.27
C PHE A 75 -7.38 -1.57 -6.93
N SER A 76 -8.65 -1.67 -7.30
CA SER A 76 -9.38 -0.58 -7.95
C SER A 76 -9.48 0.64 -7.04
N GLY A 77 -9.86 0.46 -5.77
CA GLY A 77 -9.93 1.57 -4.80
C GLY A 77 -8.60 2.32 -4.66
N ARG A 78 -7.48 1.60 -4.47
CA ARG A 78 -6.17 2.22 -4.28
C ARG A 78 -5.61 2.87 -5.55
N ASN A 79 -5.76 2.23 -6.71
CA ASN A 79 -5.26 2.77 -7.97
C ASN A 79 -6.06 3.99 -8.44
N LEU A 80 -7.39 4.03 -8.22
CA LEU A 80 -8.19 5.22 -8.50
C LEU A 80 -7.68 6.41 -7.68
N ILE A 81 -7.41 6.22 -6.39
CA ILE A 81 -6.86 7.27 -5.53
C ILE A 81 -5.47 7.70 -6.04
N LEU A 82 -4.60 6.76 -6.36
CA LEU A 82 -3.22 7.08 -6.74
C LEU A 82 -3.10 7.75 -8.11
N PHE A 83 -3.71 7.17 -9.15
CA PHE A 83 -3.54 7.63 -10.52
C PHE A 83 -4.50 8.77 -10.90
N ILE A 84 -5.70 8.83 -10.32
CA ILE A 84 -6.67 9.88 -10.63
C ILE A 84 -6.57 11.01 -9.61
N VAL A 85 -6.74 10.73 -8.32
CA VAL A 85 -6.86 11.81 -7.34
C VAL A 85 -5.51 12.52 -7.10
N ILE A 86 -4.46 11.73 -6.85
CA ILE A 86 -3.15 12.27 -6.46
C ILE A 86 -2.38 12.78 -7.67
N ASN A 87 -2.43 12.09 -8.81
CA ASN A 87 -1.64 12.49 -9.97
C ASN A 87 -2.10 13.83 -10.58
N PHE A 88 -3.41 14.09 -10.58
CA PHE A 88 -3.99 15.31 -11.16
C PHE A 88 -3.82 16.55 -10.27
N ASN A 89 -3.62 16.38 -8.95
CA ASN A 89 -3.55 17.50 -8.01
C ASN A 89 -2.19 17.59 -7.33
N GLN A 90 -1.29 18.40 -7.91
CA GLN A 90 0.05 18.62 -7.36
C GLN A 90 0.06 19.17 -5.93
N GLN A 91 -0.93 19.98 -5.56
CA GLN A 91 -1.01 20.56 -4.21
C GLN A 91 -1.24 19.50 -3.12
N ILE A 92 -2.01 18.45 -3.41
CA ILE A 92 -2.19 17.36 -2.45
C ILE A 92 -0.90 16.55 -2.31
N LYS A 93 -0.11 16.38 -3.39
CA LYS A 93 1.18 15.67 -3.35
C LYS A 93 2.17 16.29 -2.34
N LEU A 94 2.04 17.58 -2.07
CA LEU A 94 2.88 18.30 -1.11
C LEU A 94 2.40 18.12 0.34
N SER A 95 1.12 17.78 0.52
CA SER A 95 0.50 17.66 1.83
C SER A 95 1.09 16.50 2.64
N PRO A 96 1.24 16.65 3.96
CA PRO A 96 1.77 15.60 4.83
C PRO A 96 0.81 14.41 4.92
N PHE A 97 -0.50 14.65 4.77
CA PHE A 97 -1.55 13.63 4.86
C PHE A 97 -1.36 12.50 3.86
N ILE A 98 -0.90 12.81 2.64
CA ILE A 98 -0.61 11.79 1.63
C ILE A 98 0.57 10.91 2.08
N SER A 99 1.65 11.52 2.57
CA SER A 99 2.81 10.76 3.05
C SER A 99 2.43 9.82 4.20
N TYR A 100 1.58 10.27 5.13
CA TYR A 100 1.03 9.41 6.19
C TYR A 100 0.17 8.27 5.64
N LEU A 101 -0.70 8.55 4.66
CA LEU A 101 -1.53 7.53 4.03
C LEU A 101 -0.68 6.43 3.39
N PHE A 102 0.39 6.80 2.69
CA PHE A 102 1.30 5.82 2.09
C PHE A 102 2.19 5.09 3.09
N LEU A 103 2.52 5.71 4.23
CA LEU A 103 3.20 5.03 5.33
C LEU A 103 2.31 3.93 5.92
N VAL A 104 1.04 4.25 6.17
CA VAL A 104 0.01 3.33 6.65
C VAL A 104 -0.22 2.20 5.64
N TRP A 105 -0.36 2.53 4.36
CA TRP A 105 -0.47 1.52 3.30
C TRP A 105 0.75 0.62 3.25
N SER A 106 1.96 1.17 3.32
CA SER A 106 3.19 0.36 3.31
C SER A 106 3.27 -0.56 4.53
N CYS A 107 2.80 -0.14 5.71
CA CYS A 107 2.68 -1.00 6.89
C CYS A 107 1.76 -2.21 6.63
N VAL A 108 0.61 -2.00 5.96
CA VAL A 108 -0.31 -3.10 5.58
C VAL A 108 0.43 -4.14 4.75
N GLU A 109 1.20 -3.67 3.78
CA GLU A 109 1.90 -4.51 2.82
C GLU A 109 3.06 -5.30 3.44
N LEU A 110 3.73 -4.72 4.43
CA LEU A 110 4.87 -5.33 5.10
C LEU A 110 4.55 -6.64 5.82
N TYR A 111 3.34 -6.85 6.33
CA TYR A 111 2.97 -8.17 6.88
C TYR A 111 2.18 -9.03 5.89
N ARG A 112 1.49 -8.42 4.92
CA ARG A 112 0.67 -9.13 3.92
C ARG A 112 1.53 -10.00 3.01
N TYR A 113 2.60 -9.46 2.45
CA TYR A 113 3.47 -10.23 1.54
C TYR A 113 4.22 -11.37 2.24
N PRO A 114 4.81 -11.20 3.44
CA PRO A 114 5.36 -12.32 4.20
C PRO A 114 4.33 -13.37 4.56
N TYR A 115 3.09 -12.98 4.90
CA TYR A 115 2.00 -13.93 5.14
C TYR A 115 1.72 -14.80 3.91
N TYR A 116 1.63 -14.20 2.72
CA TYR A 116 1.45 -14.97 1.48
C TYR A 116 2.65 -15.87 1.17
N GLY A 117 3.87 -15.38 1.36
CA GLY A 117 5.09 -16.15 1.17
C GLY A 117 5.18 -17.39 2.08
N ILE A 118 4.86 -17.22 3.37
CA ILE A 118 4.89 -18.31 4.36
C ILE A 118 3.79 -19.34 4.09
N ARG A 119 2.60 -18.89 3.70
CA ARG A 119 1.49 -19.79 3.34
C ARG A 119 1.79 -20.62 2.09
N LEU A 120 2.58 -20.11 1.14
CA LEU A 120 3.06 -20.88 -0.02
C LEU A 120 4.05 -21.99 0.37
N LEU A 121 4.74 -21.84 1.50
CA LEU A 121 5.66 -22.83 2.06
C LEU A 121 4.96 -23.85 2.96
N ASN A 122 3.62 -23.81 3.08
CA ASN A 122 2.83 -24.61 4.02
C ASN A 122 3.33 -24.52 5.47
N LYS A 123 3.96 -23.39 5.83
CA LYS A 123 4.35 -23.09 7.20
C LYS A 123 3.33 -22.13 7.77
N ASP A 124 3.00 -22.29 9.05
CA ASP A 124 2.17 -21.35 9.77
C ASP A 124 3.02 -20.63 10.81
N ASN A 125 3.01 -19.30 10.76
CA ASN A 125 3.63 -18.48 11.79
C ASN A 125 2.56 -17.75 12.60
N ARG A 126 2.43 -18.12 13.88
CA ARG A 126 1.43 -17.57 14.80
C ARG A 126 1.51 -16.05 14.91
N ILE A 127 2.72 -15.47 14.84
CA ILE A 127 2.93 -14.02 14.95
C ILE A 127 2.34 -13.29 13.74
N ILE A 128 2.62 -13.78 12.52
CA ILE A 128 2.19 -13.12 11.29
C ILE A 128 0.68 -13.30 11.09
N THR A 129 0.15 -14.46 11.46
CA THR A 129 -1.30 -14.69 11.48
C THR A 129 -1.99 -13.77 12.50
N TRP A 130 -1.40 -13.58 13.68
CA TRP A 130 -1.92 -12.63 14.68
C TRP A 130 -1.89 -11.19 14.17
N LEU A 131 -0.75 -10.74 13.62
CA LEU A 131 -0.61 -9.42 13.00
C LEU A 131 -1.69 -9.21 11.94
N ARG A 132 -1.91 -10.22 11.07
CA ARG A 132 -2.97 -10.17 10.05
C ARG A 132 -4.37 -10.00 10.62
N TYR A 133 -4.69 -10.43 11.83
CA TYR A 133 -6.04 -10.27 12.39
C TYR A 133 -6.19 -9.04 13.29
N THR A 134 -5.11 -8.59 13.93
CA THR A 134 -5.16 -7.49 14.89
C THR A 134 -4.89 -6.12 14.26
N ILE A 135 -3.99 -6.05 13.28
CA ILE A 135 -3.53 -4.75 12.74
C ILE A 135 -4.63 -3.98 12.02
N TRP A 136 -5.56 -4.67 11.35
CA TRP A 136 -6.65 -4.01 10.62
C TRP A 136 -7.55 -3.18 11.53
N ILE A 137 -7.67 -3.56 12.81
CA ILE A 137 -8.46 -2.83 13.81
C ILE A 137 -7.92 -1.40 13.98
N VAL A 138 -6.61 -1.22 13.90
CA VAL A 138 -5.96 0.09 14.02
C VAL A 138 -5.84 0.77 12.66
N LEU A 139 -5.47 0.02 11.61
CA LEU A 139 -5.18 0.61 10.30
C LEU A 139 -6.43 1.04 9.54
N TYR A 140 -7.59 0.39 9.68
CA TYR A 140 -8.81 0.83 8.99
C TYR A 140 -9.32 2.18 9.50
N PRO A 141 -9.48 2.42 10.82
CA PRO A 141 -9.86 3.74 11.32
C PRO A 141 -8.86 4.82 10.95
N LEU A 142 -7.56 4.50 11.02
CA LEU A 142 -6.50 5.44 10.70
C LEU A 142 -6.49 5.78 9.20
N GLY A 143 -6.68 4.78 8.33
CA GLY A 143 -6.84 4.96 6.89
C GLY A 143 -8.06 5.81 6.55
N ALA A 144 -9.23 5.50 7.13
CA ALA A 144 -10.46 6.27 6.92
C ALA A 144 -10.32 7.72 7.38
N PHE A 145 -9.67 7.96 8.53
CA PHE A 145 -9.39 9.29 9.03
C PHE A 145 -8.50 10.09 8.05
N LEU A 146 -7.41 9.50 7.57
CA LEU A 146 -6.51 10.14 6.61
C LEU A 146 -7.17 10.40 5.26
N GLU A 147 -8.02 9.49 4.78
CA GLU A 147 -8.80 9.70 3.56
C GLU A 147 -9.78 10.87 3.68
N GLY A 148 -10.45 10.99 4.83
CA GLY A 148 -11.33 12.12 5.14
C GLY A 148 -10.57 13.45 5.19
N GLN A 149 -9.41 13.50 5.85
CA GLN A 149 -8.56 14.70 5.89
C GLN A 149 -8.10 15.11 4.49
N LYS A 150 -7.69 14.14 3.66
CA LYS A 150 -7.33 14.36 2.25
C LYS A 150 -8.50 14.94 1.46
N GLN A 151 -9.73 14.41 1.61
CA GLN A 151 -10.92 14.92 0.92
C GLN A 151 -11.28 16.34 1.36
N TYR A 152 -11.22 16.63 2.66
CA TYR A 152 -11.48 17.97 3.17
C TYR A 152 -10.48 18.99 2.61
N PHE A 153 -9.19 18.65 2.62
CA PHE A 153 -8.15 19.49 2.03
C PHE A 153 -8.31 19.68 0.51
N LEU A 154 -8.78 18.65 -0.18
CA LEU A 154 -9.12 18.73 -1.61
C LEU A 154 -10.23 19.73 -1.89
N ILE A 155 -11.32 19.66 -1.13
CA ILE A 155 -12.46 20.56 -1.28
C ILE A 155 -12.03 22.00 -0.99
N SER A 156 -11.24 22.24 0.04
CA SER A 156 -10.76 23.58 0.36
C SER A 156 -9.90 24.19 -0.75
N ILE A 157 -9.11 23.39 -1.47
CA ILE A 157 -8.35 23.83 -2.65
C ILE A 157 -9.28 24.21 -3.80
N VAL A 158 -10.29 23.38 -4.08
CA VAL A 158 -11.20 23.60 -5.22
C VAL A 158 -12.09 24.83 -4.98
N THR A 159 -12.57 25.03 -3.75
CA THR A 159 -13.43 26.18 -3.40
C THR A 159 -12.68 27.51 -3.35
N ASN A 160 -11.36 27.50 -3.12
CA ASN A 160 -10.51 28.71 -3.11
C ASN A 160 -9.89 29.05 -4.49
N ARG A 161 -10.28 28.37 -5.57
CA ARG A 161 -9.91 28.70 -6.95
C ARG A 161 -11.06 29.40 -7.66
#